data_AF-A0A218QQB9-F1
#
_entry.id   AF-A0A218QQB9-F1
#
_cell.length_a   1.000
_cell.length_b   1.000
_cell.length_c   1.000
_cell.angle_alpha   90.00
_cell.angle_beta   90.00
_cell.angle_gamma   90.00
#
_symmetry.space_group_name_H-M   'P 1'
#
loop_
_entity.id
_entity.type
_entity.pdbx_description
1 polymer ?
#
loop_
_entity_poly.entity_id
_entity_poly.type
_entity_poly.pdbx_seq_one_letter_code
_entity_poly.pdbx_strand_id
1 'polypeptide(L)'
;MKTILKIYLTTNQARIFTVLILTGFLSIGSNFTLIKNATATPANLMAESTNEFIKEMTTNNLPHRVEAAVLRDASKRSQISIEDLEIVESTPRTWNNGCLGVSQPSEICTQALVPGWKVVVSDGKQKWVYHTNSNGRLLRIASTQTAGNSETKLPESVKNAVLQAASRRLNLPISQLNIVQAKQKNWNNGCLNLPRPDEGCTRAIVNGWKVVVGAVDQILVYHTDASGSALRLNEKNSEIASKGITPITIPTSELPPALNKNVIFRQISSGGFFARTYETVLLNDGRIIRYEKGKENDLEPQVWQVSPHQLKEFKKLLEKQKLSELRNLSYPAAQGSADYITYTITTSDGTIQYNDVSRNNLPENLQTVVKAWNDIRNIAIANPIPDEIKPLPIPVSELPPQLDRNVVFRQISSGGFIGKTYETILLNDGRLVQYRIGDANDSERRVWRVSQQKVREFQQVLKDHRFNELENLSYPATKGSADYITYTVTSNDTTVRYNDVSQNNLPKNLQAVVKAWNQIRKSYE
;
A
#
# COMPACT_ATOMS: atom_id res chain seq x y z
N MET A 1 37.82 -10.01 67.99
CA MET A 1 37.76 -11.36 67.38
C MET A 1 36.55 -11.36 66.43
N LYS A 2 36.79 -11.64 65.14
CA LYS A 2 35.84 -11.52 64.03
C LYS A 2 34.69 -12.53 64.14
N THR A 3 33.46 -12.14 63.81
CA THR A 3 32.71 -12.86 62.75
C THR A 3 31.69 -11.95 62.07
N ILE A 4 31.77 -11.93 60.75
CA ILE A 4 30.89 -11.25 59.79
C ILE A 4 29.75 -12.20 59.44
N LEU A 5 28.52 -11.71 59.38
CA LEU A 5 27.49 -12.29 58.52
C LEU A 5 26.76 -11.15 57.79
N LYS A 6 27.03 -11.01 56.50
CA LYS A 6 26.25 -10.20 55.55
C LYS A 6 25.14 -11.09 55.00
N ILE A 7 23.89 -10.67 55.11
CA ILE A 7 22.82 -11.04 54.18
C ILE A 7 22.10 -9.76 53.77
N TYR A 8 22.03 -9.57 52.44
CA TYR A 8 21.42 -8.46 51.73
C TYR A 8 19.90 -8.62 51.66
N LEU A 9 19.16 -7.55 51.95
CA LEU A 9 17.79 -7.30 51.48
C LEU A 9 17.69 -5.79 51.18
N THR A 10 17.43 -5.44 49.92
CA THR A 10 17.27 -4.05 49.45
C THR A 10 15.83 -3.59 49.56
N THR A 11 15.68 -2.33 49.93
CA THR A 11 14.53 -1.77 50.66
C THR A 11 13.98 -0.54 49.92
N ASN A 12 12.65 -0.50 49.84
CA ASN A 12 11.77 0.66 50.01
C ASN A 12 11.74 1.83 49.00
N GLN A 13 10.56 1.92 48.39
CA GLN A 13 9.76 3.14 48.25
C GLN A 13 9.77 4.04 49.50
N ALA A 14 9.57 5.33 49.24
CA ALA A 14 9.09 6.38 50.14
C ALA A 14 10.12 7.01 51.08
N ARG A 15 10.45 8.28 50.78
CA ARG A 15 10.86 9.41 51.64
C ARG A 15 11.48 10.48 50.71
N ILE A 16 11.15 11.76 50.66
CA ILE A 16 10.61 12.70 51.65
C ILE A 16 9.98 13.91 50.90
N PHE A 17 8.73 14.20 51.23
CA PHE A 17 8.14 15.54 51.23
C PHE A 17 8.51 16.19 52.58
N THR A 18 8.82 17.50 52.57
CA THR A 18 9.14 18.49 53.65
C THR A 18 10.57 19.02 53.45
N VAL A 19 10.82 20.32 53.21
CA VAL A 19 10.44 21.47 54.04
C VAL A 19 10.32 22.74 53.16
N LEU A 20 9.31 23.54 53.45
CA LEU A 20 9.01 24.85 52.89
C LEU A 20 9.50 25.93 53.89
N ILE A 21 9.99 27.07 53.36
CA ILE A 21 10.17 28.39 54.02
C ILE A 21 11.49 28.60 54.80
N LEU A 22 12.46 29.27 54.16
CA LEU A 22 13.10 30.47 54.73
C LEU A 22 13.57 31.39 53.59
N THR A 23 13.00 32.59 53.59
CA THR A 23 13.22 33.69 52.65
C THR A 23 14.53 34.43 52.90
N GLY A 24 15.09 35.05 51.86
CA GLY A 24 15.69 36.38 52.01
C GLY A 24 17.06 36.58 51.35
N PHE A 25 17.05 37.46 50.35
CA PHE A 25 18.16 38.31 49.93
C PHE A 25 19.37 37.65 49.24
N LEU A 26 19.38 37.72 47.91
CA LEU A 26 20.39 38.47 47.18
C LEU A 26 19.90 38.80 45.77
N SER A 27 19.46 40.05 45.63
CA SER A 27 19.31 40.77 44.37
C SER A 27 20.69 41.15 43.82
N ILE A 28 20.84 41.04 42.50
CA ILE A 28 21.57 41.86 41.50
C ILE A 28 21.62 40.92 40.28
N GLY A 29 21.04 41.15 39.12
CA GLY A 29 20.70 42.37 38.41
C GLY A 29 21.10 42.11 36.96
N SER A 30 20.14 41.76 36.09
CA SER A 30 20.28 41.81 34.63
C SER A 30 18.90 41.69 33.99
N ASN A 31 18.59 42.72 33.19
CA ASN A 31 17.31 43.00 32.54
C ASN A 31 16.75 41.81 31.74
N PHE A 32 15.56 41.33 32.11
CA PHE A 32 14.67 40.65 31.17
C PHE A 32 13.64 41.67 30.69
N THR A 33 13.83 42.14 29.47
CA THR A 33 12.81 42.88 28.73
C THR A 33 11.60 42.00 28.51
N LEU A 34 10.44 42.55 28.83
CA LEU A 34 9.11 42.01 28.57
C LEU A 34 8.97 41.71 27.07
N ILE A 35 8.95 40.44 26.66
CA ILE A 35 8.57 40.09 25.29
C ILE A 35 7.07 40.36 25.16
N LYS A 36 6.74 41.42 24.43
CA LYS A 36 5.38 41.75 24.01
C LYS A 36 4.75 40.54 23.33
N ASN A 37 3.54 40.19 23.76
CA ASN A 37 2.66 39.28 23.04
C ASN A 37 2.48 39.79 21.59
N ALA A 38 2.82 38.95 20.62
CA ALA A 38 2.54 39.23 19.22
C ALA A 38 1.06 38.89 18.94
N THR A 39 0.20 39.91 18.91
CA THR A 39 -1.09 39.86 18.24
C THR A 39 -0.86 39.88 16.73
N ALA A 40 -1.19 38.80 16.04
CA ALA A 40 -1.21 38.79 14.58
C ALA A 40 -2.46 39.54 14.08
N THR A 41 -2.23 40.71 13.49
CA THR A 41 -3.21 41.43 12.67
C THR A 41 -3.46 40.64 11.38
N PRO A 42 -4.72 40.45 10.94
CA PRO A 42 -4.96 39.86 9.63
C PRO A 42 -4.51 40.87 8.57
N ALA A 43 -3.43 40.55 7.85
CA ALA A 43 -3.06 41.31 6.68
C ALA A 43 -4.11 41.07 5.58
N ASN A 44 -4.75 42.15 5.13
CA ASN A 44 -5.46 42.19 3.87
C ASN A 44 -4.43 41.95 2.74
N LEU A 45 -4.31 40.71 2.29
CA LEU A 45 -3.52 40.31 1.11
C LEU A 45 -4.46 40.11 -0.10
N MET A 46 -5.07 41.22 -0.50
CA MET A 46 -5.73 41.45 -1.79
C MET A 46 -5.34 42.91 -2.09
N ALA A 47 -4.54 43.30 -3.08
CA ALA A 47 -4.41 42.80 -4.43
C ALA A 47 -3.11 43.35 -5.06
N GLU A 48 -1.99 42.63 -4.94
CA GLU A 48 -0.74 43.00 -5.64
C GLU A 48 -0.01 41.80 -6.28
N SER A 49 -0.29 40.56 -5.86
CA SER A 49 0.39 39.38 -6.41
C SER A 49 -0.23 38.82 -7.71
N THR A 50 -1.43 39.28 -8.10
CA THR A 50 -2.10 38.81 -9.32
C THR A 50 -1.43 39.34 -10.60
N ASN A 51 -0.79 40.51 -10.56
CA ASN A 51 -0.16 41.09 -11.75
C ASN A 51 1.23 40.54 -12.07
N GLU A 52 1.95 39.96 -11.11
CA GLU A 52 3.20 39.23 -11.37
C GLU A 52 2.92 37.78 -11.81
N PHE A 53 1.85 37.17 -11.30
CA PHE A 53 1.45 35.80 -11.64
C PHE A 53 0.91 35.66 -13.08
N ILE A 54 0.32 36.73 -13.64
CA ILE A 54 -0.16 36.75 -15.03
C ILE A 54 0.97 37.08 -16.02
N LYS A 55 2.06 37.74 -15.59
CA LYS A 55 3.16 38.14 -16.48
C LYS A 55 4.13 36.99 -16.82
N GLU A 56 4.23 35.96 -15.98
CA GLU A 56 5.09 34.78 -16.25
C GLU A 56 4.42 33.67 -17.08
N MET A 57 3.09 33.69 -17.28
CA MET A 57 2.41 32.68 -18.11
C MET A 57 2.53 32.95 -19.63
N THR A 58 3.10 34.08 -20.04
CA THR A 58 3.19 34.50 -21.46
C THR A 58 4.59 34.48 -22.04
N THR A 59 5.61 34.03 -21.29
CA THR A 59 6.94 33.77 -21.84
C THR A 59 7.21 32.27 -21.84
N ASN A 60 7.59 31.71 -22.99
CA ASN A 60 8.05 30.32 -23.11
C ASN A 60 9.39 30.07 -22.39
N ASN A 61 9.78 30.94 -21.44
CA ASN A 61 11.03 30.87 -20.71
C ASN A 61 10.80 30.18 -19.36
N LEU A 62 11.79 29.39 -18.94
CA LEU A 62 11.77 28.70 -17.66
C LEU A 62 11.70 29.72 -16.51
N PRO A 63 10.72 29.64 -15.58
CA PRO A 63 10.66 30.54 -14.45
C PRO A 63 11.90 30.43 -13.57
N HIS A 64 12.46 31.56 -13.12
CA HIS A 64 13.70 31.60 -12.33
C HIS A 64 13.61 30.75 -11.05
N ARG A 65 12.41 30.61 -10.45
CA ARG A 65 12.20 29.73 -9.29
C ARG A 65 12.37 28.25 -9.63
N VAL A 66 11.96 27.85 -10.82
CA VAL A 66 12.12 26.47 -11.31
C VAL A 66 13.59 26.20 -11.61
N GLU A 67 14.26 27.10 -12.31
CA GLU A 67 15.70 27.04 -12.57
C GLU A 67 16.52 26.87 -11.28
N ALA A 68 16.31 27.76 -10.30
CA ALA A 68 17.02 27.70 -9.04
C ALA A 68 16.74 26.41 -8.24
N ALA A 69 15.51 25.88 -8.31
CA ALA A 69 15.15 24.62 -7.65
C ALA A 69 15.84 23.42 -8.30
N VAL A 70 15.88 23.37 -9.63
CA VAL A 70 16.50 22.31 -10.41
C VAL A 70 18.02 22.29 -10.21
N LEU A 71 18.70 23.43 -10.35
CA LEU A 71 20.16 23.53 -10.21
C LEU A 71 20.63 23.19 -8.79
N ARG A 72 19.88 23.64 -7.77
CA ARG A 72 20.19 23.33 -6.36
C ARG A 72 20.06 21.83 -6.06
N ASP A 73 19.03 21.17 -6.56
CA ASP A 73 18.86 19.72 -6.37
C ASP A 73 19.92 18.94 -7.16
N ALA A 74 20.22 19.34 -8.39
CA ALA A 74 21.28 18.75 -9.21
C ALA A 74 22.64 18.82 -8.50
N SER A 75 23.06 20.01 -8.06
CA SER A 75 24.30 20.22 -7.31
C SER A 75 24.39 19.34 -6.06
N LYS A 76 23.31 19.29 -5.27
CA LYS A 76 23.27 18.48 -4.06
C LYS A 76 23.45 16.98 -4.34
N ARG A 77 22.88 16.48 -5.43
CA ARG A 77 22.91 15.05 -5.79
C ARG A 77 24.21 14.63 -6.47
N SER A 78 24.74 15.46 -7.36
CA SER A 78 25.98 15.18 -8.08
C SER A 78 27.23 15.58 -7.30
N GLN A 79 27.09 16.36 -6.22
CA GLN A 79 28.20 16.98 -5.48
C GLN A 79 29.05 17.90 -6.37
N ILE A 80 28.44 18.48 -7.41
CA ILE A 80 29.06 19.44 -8.34
C ILE A 80 28.60 20.84 -7.94
N SER A 81 29.46 21.85 -8.06
CA SER A 81 29.07 23.22 -7.73
C SER A 81 27.97 23.72 -8.68
N ILE A 82 27.11 24.63 -8.21
CA ILE A 82 26.05 25.19 -9.04
C ILE A 82 26.64 25.94 -10.24
N GLU A 83 27.82 26.57 -10.10
CA GLU A 83 28.48 27.28 -11.20
C GLU A 83 28.96 26.35 -12.33
N ASP A 84 29.14 25.06 -12.05
CA ASP A 84 29.58 24.04 -13.01
C ASP A 84 28.40 23.30 -13.67
N LEU A 85 27.15 23.73 -13.41
CA LEU A 85 25.93 23.12 -13.91
C LEU A 85 25.16 24.09 -14.82
N GLU A 86 24.77 23.63 -15.99
CA GLU A 86 24.05 24.43 -16.99
C GLU A 86 22.72 23.78 -17.37
N ILE A 87 21.65 24.58 -17.50
CA ILE A 87 20.39 24.11 -18.09
C ILE A 87 20.51 24.20 -19.61
N VAL A 88 20.55 23.04 -20.27
CA VAL A 88 20.74 22.93 -21.72
C VAL A 88 19.43 22.77 -22.51
N GLU A 89 18.32 22.46 -21.83
CA GLU A 89 16.98 22.38 -22.45
C GLU A 89 15.90 22.64 -21.38
N SER A 90 14.85 23.40 -21.74
CA SER A 90 13.64 23.50 -20.92
C SER A 90 12.40 23.53 -21.81
N THR A 91 11.37 22.76 -21.45
CA THR A 91 10.11 22.70 -22.19
C THR A 91 8.92 22.65 -21.24
N PRO A 92 7.89 23.50 -21.42
CA PRO A 92 6.68 23.43 -20.61
C PRO A 92 5.92 22.14 -20.95
N ARG A 93 5.41 21.45 -19.93
CA ARG A 93 4.71 20.18 -20.09
C ARG A 93 3.66 19.98 -19.00
N THR A 94 2.50 19.46 -19.40
CA THR A 94 1.49 19.00 -18.46
C THR A 94 1.69 17.51 -18.21
N TRP A 95 1.83 17.14 -16.93
CA TRP A 95 2.01 15.77 -16.50
C TRP A 95 0.67 15.09 -16.24
N ASN A 96 0.61 13.78 -16.48
CA ASN A 96 -0.62 12.98 -16.36
C ASN A 96 -0.93 12.50 -14.93
N ASN A 97 -0.03 12.76 -13.97
CA ASN A 97 -0.19 12.34 -12.58
C ASN A 97 0.67 13.22 -11.64
N GLY A 98 0.42 13.09 -10.32
CA GLY A 98 1.14 13.78 -9.26
C GLY A 98 2.59 13.34 -9.06
N CYS A 99 3.07 12.33 -9.78
CA CYS A 99 4.50 11.96 -9.83
C CYS A 99 5.20 12.53 -11.07
N LEU A 100 4.55 13.45 -11.77
CA LEU A 100 5.12 14.12 -12.93
C LEU A 100 5.55 13.14 -14.03
N GLY A 101 4.83 12.02 -14.19
CA GLY A 101 5.14 10.97 -15.14
C GLY A 101 6.38 10.11 -14.80
N VAL A 102 6.97 10.29 -13.60
CA VAL A 102 8.12 9.52 -13.11
C VAL A 102 7.76 8.91 -11.76
N SER A 103 7.15 7.73 -11.80
CA SER A 103 6.75 6.99 -10.60
C SER A 103 7.84 6.00 -10.22
N GLN A 104 8.27 6.00 -8.95
CA GLN A 104 9.07 4.89 -8.45
C GLN A 104 8.22 3.61 -8.31
N PRO A 105 8.80 2.40 -8.42
CA PRO A 105 8.08 1.17 -8.12
C PRO A 105 7.52 1.24 -6.69
N SER A 106 6.19 1.02 -6.56
CA SER A 106 5.40 1.16 -5.31
C SER A 106 5.10 2.59 -4.81
N GLU A 107 5.47 3.63 -5.57
CA GLU A 107 5.06 5.01 -5.30
C GLU A 107 3.66 5.28 -5.87
N ILE A 108 2.77 5.79 -5.03
CA ILE A 108 1.38 6.08 -5.41
C ILE A 108 1.29 7.53 -5.85
N CYS A 109 0.86 7.73 -7.09
CA CYS A 109 0.74 9.03 -7.74
C CYS A 109 -0.74 9.42 -7.82
N THR A 110 -1.08 10.67 -7.50
CA THR A 110 -2.43 11.17 -7.75
C THR A 110 -2.70 11.17 -9.26
N GLN A 111 -3.94 10.97 -9.68
CA GLN A 111 -4.29 11.02 -11.12
C GLN A 111 -4.58 12.45 -11.60
N ALA A 112 -4.14 13.46 -10.85
CA ALA A 112 -4.34 14.86 -11.20
C ALA A 112 -3.36 15.28 -12.31
N LEU A 113 -3.86 16.03 -13.29
CA LEU A 113 -3.00 16.69 -14.28
C LEU A 113 -2.22 17.81 -13.60
N VAL A 114 -0.90 17.81 -13.74
CA VAL A 114 -0.02 18.80 -13.10
C VAL A 114 0.71 19.60 -14.16
N PRO A 115 0.40 20.90 -14.35
CA PRO A 115 1.19 21.79 -15.19
C PRO A 115 2.61 21.93 -14.64
N GLY A 116 3.60 21.93 -15.53
CA GLY A 116 4.99 21.83 -15.13
C GLY A 116 6.01 22.03 -16.25
N TRP A 117 7.25 21.61 -15.99
CA TRP A 117 8.38 21.77 -16.90
C TRP A 117 9.22 20.50 -16.95
N LYS A 118 9.71 20.14 -18.15
CA LYS A 118 10.81 19.20 -18.36
C LYS A 118 12.09 20.01 -18.55
N VAL A 119 13.05 19.86 -17.66
CA VAL A 119 14.30 20.63 -17.62
C VAL A 119 15.48 19.66 -17.74
N VAL A 120 16.47 19.96 -18.59
CA VAL A 120 17.67 19.15 -18.75
C VAL A 120 18.87 19.94 -18.26
N VAL A 121 19.53 19.44 -17.22
CA VAL A 121 20.77 20.01 -16.65
C VAL A 121 21.96 19.22 -17.18
N SER A 122 23.09 19.88 -17.40
CA SER A 122 24.34 19.28 -17.87
C SER A 122 25.53 19.81 -17.05
N ASP A 123 26.50 18.97 -16.74
CA ASP A 123 27.83 19.39 -16.24
C ASP A 123 28.91 19.34 -17.35
N GLY A 124 28.47 19.15 -18.60
CA GLY A 124 29.33 18.94 -19.77
C GLY A 124 29.72 17.47 -20.02
N LYS A 125 29.60 16.60 -19.01
CA LYS A 125 29.86 15.14 -19.10
C LYS A 125 28.62 14.30 -18.86
N GLN A 126 27.61 14.80 -18.19
CA GLN A 126 26.41 14.09 -17.79
C GLN A 126 25.23 15.03 -17.88
N LYS A 127 24.11 14.50 -18.37
CA LYS A 127 22.83 15.20 -18.43
C LYS A 127 21.84 14.59 -17.44
N TRP A 128 21.04 15.42 -16.80
CA TRP A 128 19.97 15.02 -15.89
C TRP A 128 18.65 15.62 -16.37
N VAL A 129 17.66 14.75 -16.59
CA VAL A 129 16.32 15.18 -17.00
C VAL A 129 15.44 15.28 -15.77
N TYR A 130 14.99 16.49 -15.47
CA TYR A 130 14.12 16.84 -14.38
C TYR A 130 12.70 17.11 -14.86
N HIS A 131 11.73 16.57 -14.14
CA HIS A 131 10.32 16.90 -14.27
C HIS A 131 9.91 17.68 -13.03
N THR A 132 9.25 18.82 -13.21
CA THR A 132 8.80 19.67 -12.10
C THR A 132 7.40 20.21 -12.33
N ASN A 133 6.71 20.58 -11.25
CA ASN A 133 5.49 21.40 -11.34
C ASN A 133 5.84 22.87 -11.68
N SER A 134 4.82 23.68 -11.97
CA SER A 134 4.97 25.04 -12.49
C SER A 134 5.80 26.01 -11.64
N ASN A 135 6.02 25.71 -10.35
CA ASN A 135 6.73 26.57 -9.41
C ASN A 135 8.00 25.95 -8.79
N GLY A 136 8.45 24.78 -9.27
CA GLY A 136 9.69 24.16 -8.78
C GLY A 136 9.58 23.45 -7.43
N ARG A 137 8.39 23.41 -6.80
CA ARG A 137 8.21 22.83 -5.45
C ARG A 137 8.19 21.31 -5.44
N LEU A 138 7.80 20.70 -6.54
CA LEU A 138 7.80 19.25 -6.72
C LEU A 138 8.73 18.91 -7.88
N LEU A 139 9.85 18.25 -7.58
CA LEU A 139 10.93 17.99 -8.52
C LEU A 139 11.25 16.49 -8.54
N ARG A 140 11.35 15.90 -9.73
CA ARG A 140 11.63 14.47 -9.96
C ARG A 140 12.68 14.32 -11.05
N ILE A 141 13.54 13.31 -10.92
CA ILE A 141 14.53 13.00 -11.96
C ILE A 141 14.01 11.84 -12.82
N ALA A 142 13.76 12.12 -14.09
CA ALA A 142 13.22 11.16 -15.05
C ALA A 142 14.31 10.25 -15.64
N SER A 143 15.54 10.76 -15.76
CA SER A 143 16.69 10.02 -16.28
C SER A 143 17.98 10.75 -15.91
N THR A 144 19.03 10.00 -15.63
CA THR A 144 20.42 10.46 -15.64
C THR A 144 21.09 9.88 -16.88
N GLN A 145 21.83 10.68 -17.63
CA GLN A 145 22.50 10.31 -18.88
C GLN A 145 23.96 10.71 -18.77
N THR A 146 24.82 9.82 -18.30
CA THR A 146 26.27 10.05 -18.25
C THR A 146 26.85 9.86 -19.65
N ALA A 147 27.49 10.89 -20.21
CA ALA A 147 28.38 10.75 -21.36
C ALA A 147 29.68 10.08 -20.86
N GLY A 148 29.63 8.75 -20.79
CA GLY A 148 30.71 7.92 -20.30
C GLY A 148 30.35 7.18 -19.02
N ASN A 149 29.32 6.34 -19.08
CA ASN A 149 29.27 5.00 -18.48
C ASN A 149 27.90 4.40 -18.78
N SER A 150 27.90 3.44 -19.72
CA SER A 150 26.71 2.83 -20.29
C SER A 150 26.30 1.63 -19.43
N GLU A 151 25.36 1.83 -18.50
CA GLU A 151 24.49 0.74 -18.07
C GLU A 151 23.34 0.66 -19.09
N THR A 152 23.46 -0.35 -19.94
CA THR A 152 23.08 -0.23 -21.34
C THR A 152 21.58 -0.40 -21.58
N LYS A 153 20.88 0.72 -21.84
CA LYS A 153 19.59 0.71 -22.54
C LYS A 153 19.79 0.05 -23.91
N LEU A 154 18.99 -0.98 -24.21
CA LEU A 154 19.02 -1.68 -25.49
C LEU A 154 18.91 -0.67 -26.66
N PRO A 155 19.87 -0.62 -27.61
CA PRO A 155 19.80 0.25 -28.77
C PRO A 155 18.51 0.03 -29.55
N GLU A 156 17.87 1.11 -30.00
CA GLU A 156 16.61 1.01 -30.74
C GLU A 156 16.78 0.21 -32.04
N SER A 157 17.97 0.25 -32.66
CA SER A 157 18.32 -0.56 -33.83
C SER A 157 18.24 -2.07 -33.53
N VAL A 158 18.80 -2.50 -32.38
CA VAL A 158 18.74 -3.88 -31.90
C VAL A 158 17.30 -4.26 -31.56
N LYS A 159 16.58 -3.41 -30.83
CA LYS A 159 15.18 -3.65 -30.45
C LYS A 159 14.29 -3.84 -31.68
N ASN A 160 14.42 -2.98 -32.69
CA ASN A 160 13.65 -3.04 -33.92
C ASN A 160 13.98 -4.31 -34.73
N ALA A 161 15.26 -4.63 -34.88
CA ALA A 161 15.70 -5.84 -35.60
C ALA A 161 15.13 -7.12 -34.95
N VAL A 162 15.22 -7.21 -33.63
CA VAL A 162 14.73 -8.36 -32.86
C VAL A 162 13.21 -8.50 -32.92
N LEU A 163 12.46 -7.42 -32.70
CA LEU A 163 10.99 -7.45 -32.75
C LEU A 163 10.47 -7.76 -34.14
N GLN A 164 11.12 -7.25 -35.19
CA GLN A 164 10.75 -7.55 -36.56
C GLN A 164 11.02 -9.02 -36.91
N ALA A 165 12.14 -9.59 -36.46
CA ALA A 165 12.44 -11.01 -36.64
C ALA A 165 11.44 -11.92 -35.88
N ALA A 166 11.07 -11.55 -34.66
CA ALA A 166 10.08 -12.25 -33.86
C ALA A 166 8.68 -12.20 -34.50
N SER A 167 8.26 -11.02 -34.98
CA SER A 167 6.98 -10.82 -35.68
C SER A 167 6.84 -11.72 -36.90
N ARG A 168 7.89 -11.79 -37.74
CA ARG A 168 7.91 -12.67 -38.92
C ARG A 168 7.85 -14.15 -38.55
N ARG A 169 8.54 -14.57 -37.49
CA ARG A 169 8.58 -15.98 -37.08
C ARG A 169 7.27 -16.44 -36.44
N LEU A 170 6.67 -15.61 -35.59
CA LEU A 170 5.43 -15.93 -34.88
C LEU A 170 4.17 -15.64 -35.68
N ASN A 171 4.29 -14.93 -36.80
CA ASN A 171 3.17 -14.39 -37.57
C ASN A 171 2.23 -13.51 -36.69
N LEU A 172 2.82 -12.68 -35.83
CA LEU A 172 2.11 -11.77 -34.92
C LEU A 172 2.48 -10.31 -35.20
N PRO A 173 1.55 -9.36 -35.02
CA PRO A 173 1.88 -7.93 -35.11
C PRO A 173 2.85 -7.52 -33.99
N ILE A 174 3.77 -6.59 -34.30
CA ILE A 174 4.79 -6.12 -33.35
C ILE A 174 4.17 -5.58 -32.05
N SER A 175 2.95 -5.02 -32.10
CA SER A 175 2.22 -4.54 -30.91
C SER A 175 1.88 -5.62 -29.90
N GLN A 176 1.91 -6.90 -30.29
CA GLN A 176 1.71 -8.06 -29.42
C GLN A 176 3.03 -8.67 -28.92
N LEU A 177 4.17 -8.05 -29.24
CA LEU A 177 5.49 -8.52 -28.87
C LEU A 177 6.17 -7.52 -27.95
N ASN A 178 6.80 -8.02 -26.89
CA ASN A 178 7.51 -7.19 -25.94
C ASN A 178 8.92 -7.70 -25.73
N ILE A 179 9.90 -6.80 -25.62
CA ILE A 179 11.23 -7.17 -25.11
C ILE A 179 11.09 -7.38 -23.60
N VAL A 180 11.23 -8.62 -23.16
CA VAL A 180 11.15 -9.01 -21.75
C VAL A 180 12.48 -8.77 -21.05
N GLN A 181 13.59 -8.97 -21.78
CA GLN A 181 14.93 -8.78 -21.23
C GLN A 181 15.92 -8.46 -22.36
N ALA A 182 16.92 -7.64 -22.06
CA ALA A 182 18.07 -7.48 -22.93
C ALA A 182 19.34 -7.34 -22.09
N LYS A 183 20.38 -8.08 -22.44
CA LYS A 183 21.67 -8.06 -21.75
C LYS A 183 22.79 -8.00 -22.76
N GLN A 184 23.67 -7.02 -22.63
CA GLN A 184 24.88 -6.96 -23.44
C GLN A 184 25.76 -8.18 -23.12
N LYS A 185 26.30 -8.81 -24.15
CA LYS A 185 27.12 -10.01 -24.04
C LYS A 185 28.16 -10.04 -25.16
N ASN A 186 29.35 -10.52 -24.82
CA ASN A 186 30.40 -10.80 -25.79
C ASN A 186 30.26 -12.25 -26.25
N TRP A 187 30.26 -12.45 -27.56
CA TRP A 187 30.20 -13.75 -28.20
C TRP A 187 31.59 -14.19 -28.62
N ASN A 188 31.89 -15.48 -28.50
CA ASN A 188 33.24 -16.01 -28.72
C ASN A 188 33.51 -16.35 -30.19
N ASN A 189 32.53 -16.17 -31.07
CA ASN A 189 32.66 -16.41 -32.50
C ASN A 189 31.71 -15.52 -33.32
N GLY A 190 31.97 -15.43 -34.63
CA GLY A 190 31.15 -14.67 -35.59
C GLY A 190 29.72 -15.17 -35.77
N CYS A 191 29.39 -16.36 -35.23
CA CYS A 191 28.03 -16.91 -35.21
C CYS A 191 27.30 -16.63 -33.90
N LEU A 192 27.80 -15.72 -33.08
CA LEU A 192 27.16 -15.30 -31.83
C LEU A 192 26.97 -16.47 -30.84
N ASN A 193 27.91 -17.42 -30.83
CA ASN A 193 27.85 -18.71 -30.13
C ASN A 193 26.69 -19.63 -30.56
N LEU A 194 26.13 -19.42 -31.75
CA LEU A 194 25.04 -20.21 -32.35
C LEU A 194 25.43 -20.70 -33.75
N PRO A 195 26.45 -21.58 -33.87
CA PRO A 195 26.79 -22.22 -35.14
C PRO A 195 25.67 -23.15 -35.60
N ARG A 196 25.33 -23.13 -36.90
CA ARG A 196 24.50 -24.17 -37.51
C ARG A 196 25.34 -25.44 -37.77
N PRO A 197 24.69 -26.60 -37.96
CA PRO A 197 25.39 -27.77 -38.47
C PRO A 197 26.19 -27.41 -39.72
N ASP A 198 27.46 -27.84 -39.74
CA ASP A 198 28.40 -27.64 -40.86
C ASP A 198 28.76 -26.17 -41.20
N GLU A 199 28.45 -25.21 -40.31
CA GLU A 199 28.80 -23.81 -40.48
C GLU A 199 30.16 -23.44 -39.87
N GLY A 200 31.07 -22.91 -40.71
CA GLY A 200 32.35 -22.37 -40.26
C GLY A 200 32.22 -20.96 -39.68
N CYS A 201 32.37 -20.81 -38.36
CA CYS A 201 32.32 -19.51 -37.67
C CYS A 201 33.71 -18.91 -37.47
N THR A 202 33.84 -17.60 -37.68
CA THR A 202 35.09 -16.89 -37.36
C THR A 202 35.37 -16.92 -35.86
N ARG A 203 36.64 -16.93 -35.44
CA ARG A 203 37.05 -16.89 -34.02
C ARG A 203 37.07 -15.47 -33.42
N ALA A 204 36.50 -14.49 -34.12
CA ALA A 204 36.46 -13.12 -33.64
C ALA A 204 35.43 -12.97 -32.51
N ILE A 205 35.81 -12.25 -31.45
CA ILE A 205 34.88 -11.89 -30.38
C ILE A 205 33.94 -10.80 -30.90
N VAL A 206 32.64 -11.04 -30.81
CA VAL A 206 31.62 -10.09 -31.28
C VAL A 206 30.90 -9.51 -30.06
N ASN A 207 31.00 -8.19 -29.89
CA ASN A 207 30.20 -7.48 -28.88
C ASN A 207 28.75 -7.40 -29.36
N GLY A 208 27.80 -7.71 -28.49
CA GLY A 208 26.41 -7.74 -28.89
C GLY A 208 25.43 -7.94 -27.75
N TRP A 209 24.25 -8.44 -28.05
CA TRP A 209 23.13 -8.50 -27.11
C TRP A 209 22.42 -9.85 -27.13
N LYS A 210 22.13 -10.37 -25.93
CA LYS A 210 21.12 -11.41 -25.73
C LYS A 210 19.79 -10.72 -25.45
N VAL A 211 18.81 -10.89 -26.33
CA VAL A 211 17.50 -10.24 -26.27
C VAL A 211 16.41 -11.29 -26.18
N VAL A 212 15.50 -11.13 -25.22
CA VAL A 212 14.38 -12.04 -24.96
C VAL A 212 13.10 -11.33 -25.36
N VAL A 213 12.36 -11.93 -26.30
CA VAL A 213 11.06 -11.44 -26.77
C VAL A 213 9.97 -12.33 -26.20
N GLY A 214 8.96 -11.72 -25.58
CA GLY A 214 7.75 -12.39 -25.12
C GLY A 214 6.56 -12.08 -26.04
N ALA A 215 5.80 -13.12 -26.33
CA ALA A 215 4.45 -13.11 -26.89
C ALA A 215 3.49 -13.87 -25.94
N VAL A 216 2.18 -13.82 -26.18
CA VAL A 216 1.14 -14.37 -25.29
C VAL A 216 1.48 -15.77 -24.75
N ASP A 217 1.93 -16.69 -25.61
CA ASP A 217 2.25 -18.08 -25.23
C ASP A 217 3.67 -18.54 -25.64
N GLN A 218 4.54 -17.62 -26.06
CA GLN A 218 5.85 -17.98 -26.65
C GLN A 218 6.96 -17.01 -26.23
N ILE A 219 8.15 -17.54 -25.99
CA ILE A 219 9.35 -16.75 -25.72
C ILE A 219 10.44 -17.12 -26.72
N LEU A 220 11.00 -16.10 -27.36
CA LEU A 220 12.11 -16.21 -28.30
C LEU A 220 13.35 -15.54 -27.73
N VAL A 221 14.50 -16.23 -27.80
CA VAL A 221 15.78 -15.72 -27.35
C VAL A 221 16.67 -15.49 -28.55
N TYR A 222 17.00 -14.23 -28.80
CA TYR A 222 17.88 -13.81 -29.89
C TYR A 222 19.26 -13.42 -29.36
N HIS A 223 20.29 -13.78 -30.13
CA HIS A 223 21.62 -13.21 -30.00
C HIS A 223 21.83 -12.27 -31.18
N THR A 224 22.36 -11.09 -30.92
CA THR A 224 22.71 -10.12 -31.97
C THR A 224 24.09 -9.52 -31.74
N ASP A 225 24.67 -8.90 -32.77
CA ASP A 225 25.78 -7.94 -32.63
C ASP A 225 25.31 -6.60 -32.00
N ALA A 226 26.25 -5.67 -31.83
CA ALA A 226 25.98 -4.38 -31.16
C ALA A 226 24.96 -3.50 -31.91
N SER A 227 24.84 -3.66 -33.24
CA SER A 227 23.99 -2.84 -34.12
C SER A 227 22.60 -3.45 -34.35
N GLY A 228 22.42 -4.76 -34.22
CA GLY A 228 21.20 -5.46 -34.64
C GLY A 228 21.30 -6.10 -36.03
N SER A 229 22.46 -6.00 -36.69
CA SER A 229 22.65 -6.38 -38.10
C SER A 229 22.86 -7.87 -38.28
N ALA A 230 23.63 -8.49 -37.39
CA ALA A 230 23.76 -9.94 -37.31
C ALA A 230 22.87 -10.45 -36.16
N LEU A 231 21.82 -11.19 -36.50
CA LEU A 231 20.80 -11.64 -35.56
C LEU A 231 20.56 -13.15 -35.73
N ARG A 232 20.59 -13.91 -34.62
CA ARG A 232 20.35 -15.36 -34.62
C ARG A 232 19.38 -15.76 -33.52
N LEU A 233 18.46 -16.66 -33.85
CA LEU A 233 17.60 -17.29 -32.85
C LEU A 233 18.37 -18.40 -32.14
N ASN A 234 18.31 -18.41 -30.83
CA ASN A 234 18.76 -19.53 -30.02
C ASN A 234 17.60 -20.51 -29.86
N GLU A 235 17.46 -21.47 -30.76
CA GLU A 235 16.34 -22.43 -30.77
C GLU A 235 16.30 -23.33 -29.54
N LYS A 236 17.44 -23.59 -28.89
CA LYS A 236 17.48 -24.35 -27.62
C LYS A 236 16.95 -23.55 -26.42
N ASN A 237 17.15 -22.23 -26.42
CA ASN A 237 16.73 -21.34 -25.33
C ASN A 237 15.39 -20.65 -25.62
N SER A 238 14.95 -20.66 -26.87
CA SER A 238 13.57 -20.40 -27.28
C SER A 238 12.79 -21.70 -27.09
N GLU A 239 11.50 -21.67 -26.76
CA GLU A 239 10.70 -22.85 -26.36
C GLU A 239 10.84 -23.36 -24.90
N ILE A 240 11.63 -22.73 -24.03
CA ILE A 240 11.66 -23.08 -22.58
C ILE A 240 10.45 -22.52 -21.79
N ALA A 241 9.59 -21.71 -22.40
CA ALA A 241 8.39 -21.16 -21.73
C ALA A 241 7.06 -21.83 -22.15
N SER A 242 7.09 -22.88 -22.98
CA SER A 242 5.90 -23.66 -23.36
C SER A 242 5.53 -24.72 -22.31
N LYS A 243 6.30 -24.82 -21.22
CA LYS A 243 5.86 -25.43 -19.97
C LYS A 243 5.90 -24.33 -18.92
N GLY A 244 4.75 -24.04 -18.32
CA GLY A 244 4.63 -23.07 -17.24
C GLY A 244 5.71 -23.26 -16.19
N ILE A 245 6.03 -22.20 -15.45
CA ILE A 245 7.00 -22.23 -14.35
C ILE A 245 6.72 -23.48 -13.53
N THR A 246 7.66 -24.42 -13.53
CA THR A 246 7.50 -25.65 -12.75
C THR A 246 7.52 -25.26 -11.28
N PRO A 247 6.41 -25.41 -10.55
CA PRO A 247 6.38 -25.02 -9.16
C PRO A 247 7.30 -25.94 -8.36
N ILE A 248 7.97 -25.37 -7.36
CA ILE A 248 8.72 -26.13 -6.35
C ILE A 248 7.97 -26.08 -5.02
N THR A 249 8.09 -27.11 -4.21
CA THR A 249 7.50 -27.09 -2.87
C THR A 249 8.27 -26.14 -1.95
N ILE A 250 7.55 -25.30 -1.22
CA ILE A 250 8.13 -24.45 -0.17
C ILE A 250 8.50 -25.34 1.02
N PRO A 251 9.78 -25.35 1.46
CA PRO A 251 10.18 -26.08 2.65
C PRO A 251 9.36 -25.65 3.87
N THR A 252 8.99 -26.60 4.74
CA THR A 252 8.16 -26.30 5.92
C THR A 252 8.82 -25.27 6.85
N SER A 253 10.15 -25.23 6.90
CA SER A 253 10.93 -24.23 7.65
C SER A 253 10.84 -22.81 7.08
N GLU A 254 10.49 -22.67 5.81
CA GLU A 254 10.35 -21.38 5.12
C GLU A 254 8.89 -20.91 5.06
N LEU A 255 7.95 -21.74 5.49
CA LEU A 255 6.55 -21.35 5.56
C LEU A 255 6.36 -20.26 6.63
N PRO A 256 5.67 -19.16 6.30
CA PRO A 256 5.32 -18.16 7.28
C PRO A 256 4.32 -18.73 8.31
N PRO A 257 4.19 -18.12 9.50
CA PRO A 257 3.26 -18.58 10.53
C PRO A 257 1.84 -18.72 10.00
N ALA A 258 1.05 -19.65 10.56
CA ALA A 258 -0.35 -19.81 10.19
C ALA A 258 -1.11 -18.48 10.35
N LEU A 259 -2.14 -18.27 9.53
CA LEU A 259 -2.97 -17.08 9.66
C LEU A 259 -3.66 -17.05 11.02
N ASN A 260 -3.65 -15.88 11.65
CA ASN A 260 -4.51 -15.62 12.79
C ASN A 260 -5.98 -15.77 12.38
N LYS A 261 -6.86 -16.15 13.32
CA LYS A 261 -8.29 -16.41 13.05
C LYS A 261 -9.04 -15.24 12.39
N ASN A 262 -8.56 -14.01 12.57
CA ASN A 262 -9.14 -12.81 11.94
C ASN A 262 -8.58 -12.53 10.52
N VAL A 263 -7.47 -13.12 10.13
CA VAL A 263 -6.81 -12.80 8.87
C VAL A 263 -7.32 -13.76 7.79
N ILE A 264 -7.90 -13.21 6.73
CA ILE A 264 -8.37 -14.00 5.59
C ILE A 264 -7.34 -14.10 4.46
N PHE A 265 -6.45 -13.11 4.39
CA PHE A 265 -5.43 -13.04 3.36
C PHE A 265 -4.22 -12.31 3.92
N ARG A 266 -3.03 -12.88 3.75
CA ARG A 266 -1.75 -12.22 4.03
C ARG A 266 -0.92 -12.19 2.76
N GLN A 267 -0.24 -11.08 2.53
CA GLN A 267 0.85 -10.98 1.57
C GLN A 267 2.11 -10.47 2.28
N ILE A 268 3.20 -11.21 2.17
CA ILE A 268 4.54 -10.75 2.53
C ILE A 268 5.25 -10.41 1.22
N SER A 269 5.75 -9.19 1.09
CA SER A 269 6.61 -8.79 -0.02
C SER A 269 8.02 -8.54 0.49
N SER A 270 9.00 -9.21 -0.09
CA SER A 270 10.41 -9.13 0.29
C SER A 270 11.30 -9.01 -0.93
N GLY A 271 12.37 -8.21 -0.85
CA GLY A 271 13.36 -8.05 -1.90
C GLY A 271 13.33 -6.68 -2.57
N GLY A 272 13.80 -6.62 -3.82
CA GLY A 272 14.07 -5.37 -4.53
C GLY A 272 15.29 -4.61 -4.00
N PHE A 273 15.58 -3.47 -4.61
CA PHE A 273 16.80 -2.67 -4.38
C PHE A 273 17.00 -2.23 -2.92
N PHE A 274 15.92 -2.02 -2.15
CA PHE A 274 15.98 -1.52 -0.77
C PHE A 274 15.93 -2.62 0.30
N ALA A 275 15.86 -3.90 -0.10
CA ALA A 275 15.81 -5.07 0.80
C ALA A 275 14.78 -4.98 1.95
N ARG A 276 13.66 -4.28 1.75
CA ARG A 276 12.62 -4.14 2.78
C ARG A 276 11.61 -5.27 2.68
N THR A 277 11.14 -5.71 3.84
CA THR A 277 10.06 -6.69 3.94
C THR A 277 8.81 -6.04 4.49
N TYR A 278 7.72 -6.12 3.76
CA TYR A 278 6.41 -5.65 4.20
C TYR A 278 5.47 -6.83 4.37
N GLU A 279 4.73 -6.84 5.47
CA GLU A 279 3.59 -7.72 5.63
C GLU A 279 2.31 -6.89 5.49
N THR A 280 1.39 -7.37 4.66
CA THR A 280 0.07 -6.77 4.45
C THR A 280 -0.99 -7.83 4.69
N VAL A 281 -1.91 -7.57 5.61
CA VAL A 281 -2.99 -8.49 5.99
C VAL A 281 -4.35 -7.87 5.69
N LEU A 282 -5.30 -8.69 5.25
CA LEU A 282 -6.72 -8.37 5.18
C LEU A 282 -7.46 -9.12 6.29
N LEU A 283 -8.17 -8.38 7.12
CA LEU A 283 -8.95 -8.89 8.24
C LEU A 283 -10.39 -9.22 7.83
N ASN A 284 -11.08 -10.04 8.65
CA ASN A 284 -12.48 -10.44 8.43
C ASN A 284 -13.49 -9.29 8.52
N ASP A 285 -13.08 -8.13 9.02
CA ASP A 285 -13.86 -6.89 9.10
C ASP A 285 -13.56 -5.91 7.96
N GLY A 286 -12.68 -6.27 7.01
CA GLY A 286 -12.34 -5.46 5.84
C GLY A 286 -11.20 -4.48 6.06
N ARG A 287 -10.53 -4.51 7.22
CA ARG A 287 -9.32 -3.71 7.40
C ARG A 287 -8.14 -4.34 6.67
N ILE A 288 -7.39 -3.50 5.96
CA ILE A 288 -6.09 -3.85 5.40
C ILE A 288 -5.02 -3.18 6.25
N ILE A 289 -4.14 -3.97 6.84
CA ILE A 289 -3.05 -3.48 7.69
C ILE A 289 -1.73 -3.82 7.02
N ARG A 290 -0.84 -2.84 6.87
CA ARG A 290 0.52 -3.03 6.37
C ARG A 290 1.55 -2.50 7.35
N TYR A 291 2.58 -3.29 7.60
CA TYR A 291 3.72 -2.88 8.42
C TYR A 291 5.04 -3.39 7.82
N GLU A 292 6.14 -2.74 8.20
CA GLU A 292 7.49 -3.16 7.84
C GLU A 292 7.96 -4.20 8.87
N LYS A 293 8.27 -5.41 8.39
CA LYS A 293 8.66 -6.53 9.26
C LYS A 293 10.00 -6.24 9.91
N GLY A 294 10.10 -6.43 11.23
CA GLY A 294 11.30 -6.09 12.01
C GLY A 294 11.35 -4.64 12.53
N LYS A 295 10.31 -3.84 12.29
CA LYS A 295 10.10 -2.51 12.90
C LYS A 295 8.72 -2.39 13.55
N GLU A 296 8.21 -3.50 14.08
CA GLU A 296 6.85 -3.59 14.63
C GLU A 296 6.59 -2.61 15.79
N ASN A 297 7.64 -2.14 16.47
CA ASN A 297 7.55 -1.19 17.59
C ASN A 297 7.85 0.28 17.21
N ASP A 298 8.41 0.54 16.02
CA ASP A 298 8.99 1.85 15.66
C ASP A 298 8.17 2.61 14.59
N LEU A 299 7.22 1.94 13.93
CA LEU A 299 6.41 2.53 12.86
C LEU A 299 4.93 2.22 13.06
N GLU A 300 4.09 3.26 13.01
CA GLU A 300 2.64 3.07 12.98
C GLU A 300 2.24 2.25 11.73
N PRO A 301 1.44 1.19 11.90
CA PRO A 301 0.97 0.40 10.78
C PRO A 301 0.10 1.26 9.86
N GLN A 302 0.26 1.07 8.56
CA GLN A 302 -0.62 1.68 7.56
C GLN A 302 -1.93 0.91 7.55
N VAL A 303 -3.05 1.61 7.78
CA VAL A 303 -4.38 1.00 7.85
C VAL A 303 -5.26 1.58 6.74
N TRP A 304 -5.94 0.71 6.02
CA TRP A 304 -7.00 1.05 5.07
C TRP A 304 -8.24 0.22 5.35
N GLN A 305 -9.38 0.67 4.82
CA GLN A 305 -10.66 -0.01 4.98
C GLN A 305 -11.23 -0.34 3.60
N VAL A 306 -11.61 -1.60 3.39
CA VAL A 306 -12.44 -2.01 2.26
C VAL A 306 -13.90 -2.04 2.66
N SER A 307 -14.77 -1.87 1.67
CA SER A 307 -16.20 -2.00 1.86
C SER A 307 -16.57 -3.47 2.16
N PRO A 308 -17.55 -3.75 3.04
CA PRO A 308 -18.11 -5.09 3.24
C PRO A 308 -18.51 -5.81 1.95
N HIS A 309 -19.03 -5.09 0.96
CA HIS A 309 -19.33 -5.67 -0.36
C HIS A 309 -18.04 -6.16 -1.05
N GLN A 310 -16.99 -5.35 -1.10
CA GLN A 310 -15.70 -5.73 -1.67
C GLN A 310 -15.08 -6.93 -0.95
N LEU A 311 -15.15 -6.92 0.39
CA LEU A 311 -14.69 -8.02 1.22
C LEU A 311 -15.43 -9.33 0.90
N LYS A 312 -16.76 -9.27 0.77
CA LYS A 312 -17.59 -10.42 0.44
C LYS A 312 -17.24 -10.98 -0.94
N GLU A 313 -17.10 -10.12 -1.94
CA GLU A 313 -16.73 -10.54 -3.29
C GLU A 313 -15.31 -11.14 -3.34
N PHE A 314 -14.36 -10.59 -2.59
CA PHE A 314 -13.02 -11.15 -2.48
C PHE A 314 -13.02 -12.52 -1.81
N LYS A 315 -13.78 -12.72 -0.72
CA LYS A 315 -13.95 -14.02 -0.06
C LYS A 315 -14.51 -15.09 -1.01
N LYS A 316 -15.60 -14.76 -1.72
CA LYS A 316 -16.18 -15.66 -2.74
C LYS A 316 -15.18 -15.98 -3.85
N LEU A 317 -14.37 -15.00 -4.26
CA LEU A 317 -13.33 -15.22 -5.27
C LEU A 317 -12.29 -16.23 -4.75
N LEU A 318 -11.80 -16.09 -3.51
CA LEU A 318 -10.87 -17.05 -2.93
C LEU A 318 -11.46 -18.47 -2.91
N GLU A 319 -12.71 -18.63 -2.47
CA GLU A 319 -13.41 -19.92 -2.46
C GLU A 319 -13.56 -20.50 -3.88
N LYS A 320 -13.88 -19.67 -4.87
CA LYS A 320 -14.05 -20.08 -6.28
C LYS A 320 -12.74 -20.52 -6.92
N GLN A 321 -11.63 -19.85 -6.62
CA GLN A 321 -10.33 -20.08 -7.27
C GLN A 321 -9.57 -21.31 -6.75
N LYS A 322 -10.05 -21.94 -5.66
CA LYS A 322 -9.54 -23.21 -5.11
C LYS A 322 -8.01 -23.25 -5.04
N LEU A 323 -7.41 -22.34 -4.27
CA LEU A 323 -5.95 -22.26 -4.16
C LEU A 323 -5.32 -23.45 -3.43
N SER A 324 -6.12 -24.36 -2.88
CA SER A 324 -5.67 -25.60 -2.23
C SER A 324 -4.84 -26.49 -3.16
N GLU A 325 -5.09 -26.46 -4.47
CA GLU A 325 -4.29 -27.19 -5.47
C GLU A 325 -2.87 -26.63 -5.62
N LEU A 326 -2.66 -25.37 -5.22
CA LEU A 326 -1.37 -24.69 -5.27
C LEU A 326 -0.70 -24.61 -3.89
N ARG A 327 -1.20 -25.37 -2.91
CA ARG A 327 -0.76 -25.29 -1.52
C ARG A 327 0.74 -25.55 -1.38
N ASN A 328 1.42 -24.61 -0.73
CA ASN A 328 2.85 -24.66 -0.41
C ASN A 328 3.73 -24.75 -1.65
N LEU A 329 3.32 -24.11 -2.76
CA LEU A 329 4.09 -24.04 -3.99
C LEU A 329 4.75 -22.66 -4.15
N SER A 330 6.00 -22.67 -4.60
CA SER A 330 6.76 -21.52 -5.02
C SER A 330 6.95 -21.55 -6.53
N TYR A 331 6.70 -20.40 -7.17
CA TYR A 331 6.95 -20.14 -8.58
C TYR A 331 8.24 -19.31 -8.66
N PRO A 332 9.41 -19.97 -8.76
CA PRO A 332 10.69 -19.28 -8.73
C PRO A 332 10.87 -18.37 -9.94
N ALA A 333 11.69 -17.34 -9.79
CA ALA A 333 12.06 -16.49 -10.91
C ALA A 333 12.89 -17.30 -11.92
N ALA A 334 12.81 -16.92 -13.19
CA ALA A 334 13.62 -17.53 -14.22
C ALA A 334 15.12 -17.41 -13.88
N GLN A 335 15.90 -18.41 -14.29
CA GLN A 335 17.33 -18.43 -14.02
C GLN A 335 18.01 -17.18 -14.61
N GLY A 336 18.70 -16.42 -13.76
CA GLY A 336 19.36 -15.16 -14.14
C GLY A 336 18.49 -13.90 -13.95
N SER A 337 17.29 -14.01 -13.40
CA SER A 337 16.55 -12.88 -12.84
C SER A 337 17.24 -12.37 -11.57
N ALA A 338 17.38 -11.06 -11.47
CA ALA A 338 17.89 -10.34 -10.30
C ALA A 338 16.91 -9.21 -9.93
N ASP A 339 17.04 -8.67 -8.73
CA ASP A 339 16.29 -7.50 -8.22
C ASP A 339 14.75 -7.61 -8.22
N TYR A 340 14.23 -8.82 -8.38
CA TYR A 340 12.78 -9.07 -8.35
C TYR A 340 12.24 -9.01 -6.93
N ILE A 341 10.97 -8.62 -6.81
CA ILE A 341 10.25 -8.70 -5.55
C ILE A 341 9.60 -10.07 -5.45
N THR A 342 9.84 -10.74 -4.33
CA THR A 342 9.17 -11.99 -3.99
C THR A 342 7.92 -11.68 -3.17
N TYR A 343 6.81 -12.29 -3.55
CA TYR A 343 5.52 -12.20 -2.89
C TYR A 343 5.16 -13.56 -2.33
N THR A 344 4.87 -13.62 -1.04
CA THR A 344 4.35 -14.81 -0.36
C THR A 344 2.92 -14.51 0.07
N ILE A 345 1.94 -15.12 -0.59
CA ILE A 345 0.54 -15.02 -0.20
C ILE A 345 0.16 -16.20 0.70
N THR A 346 -0.67 -15.97 1.70
CA THR A 346 -1.21 -17.02 2.55
C THR A 346 -2.71 -16.81 2.70
N THR A 347 -3.46 -17.90 2.52
CA THR A 347 -4.91 -18.00 2.71
C THR A 347 -5.22 -19.16 3.66
N SER A 348 -6.49 -19.46 3.91
CA SER A 348 -6.91 -20.70 4.59
C SER A 348 -6.43 -21.96 3.89
N ASP A 349 -6.25 -21.91 2.56
CA ASP A 349 -6.00 -23.07 1.72
C ASP A 349 -4.51 -23.42 1.61
N GLY A 350 -3.63 -22.45 1.90
CA GLY A 350 -2.20 -22.66 1.82
C GLY A 350 -1.39 -21.38 1.61
N THR A 351 -0.07 -21.58 1.54
CA THR A 351 0.89 -20.55 1.20
C THR A 351 1.37 -20.73 -0.23
N ILE A 352 1.45 -19.64 -1.00
CA ILE A 352 1.97 -19.63 -2.36
C ILE A 352 3.01 -18.51 -2.46
N GLN A 353 4.12 -18.78 -3.12
CA GLN A 353 5.18 -17.80 -3.36
C GLN A 353 5.35 -17.55 -4.85
N TYR A 354 5.47 -16.30 -5.26
CA TYR A 354 5.73 -15.91 -6.64
C TYR A 354 6.58 -14.64 -6.69
N ASN A 355 6.92 -14.16 -7.88
CA ASN A 355 7.70 -12.95 -8.08
C ASN A 355 7.09 -12.06 -9.18
N ASP A 356 7.45 -10.78 -9.19
CA ASP A 356 6.95 -9.81 -10.18
C ASP A 356 7.33 -10.16 -11.62
N VAL A 357 8.55 -10.66 -11.86
CA VAL A 357 9.01 -11.02 -13.22
C VAL A 357 8.29 -12.24 -13.81
N SER A 358 7.74 -13.10 -12.95
CA SER A 358 7.05 -14.34 -13.33
C SER A 358 5.52 -14.21 -13.32
N ARG A 359 4.99 -13.02 -13.01
CA ARG A 359 3.56 -12.83 -12.70
C ARG A 359 2.61 -13.29 -13.81
N ASN A 360 2.98 -13.08 -15.06
CA ASN A 360 2.16 -13.43 -16.22
C ASN A 360 2.20 -14.93 -16.55
N ASN A 361 3.09 -15.69 -15.91
CA ASN A 361 3.34 -17.11 -16.16
C ASN A 361 2.80 -17.99 -15.00
N LEU A 362 2.09 -17.38 -14.05
CA LEU A 362 1.44 -18.08 -12.95
C LEU A 362 0.18 -18.81 -13.45
N PRO A 363 -0.31 -19.83 -12.73
CA PRO A 363 -1.61 -20.42 -13.00
C PRO A 363 -2.74 -19.37 -13.03
N GLU A 364 -3.73 -19.54 -13.91
CA GLU A 364 -4.80 -18.55 -14.13
C GLU A 364 -5.59 -18.22 -12.86
N ASN A 365 -5.84 -19.23 -12.02
CA ASN A 365 -6.50 -19.05 -10.72
C ASN A 365 -5.69 -18.14 -9.79
N LEU A 366 -4.36 -18.33 -9.74
CA LEU A 366 -3.45 -17.48 -8.97
C LEU A 366 -3.37 -16.07 -9.55
N GLN A 367 -3.27 -15.92 -10.87
CA GLN A 367 -3.28 -14.60 -11.53
C GLN A 367 -4.55 -13.82 -11.17
N THR A 368 -5.70 -14.49 -11.19
CA THR A 368 -6.99 -13.89 -10.85
C THR A 368 -7.01 -13.39 -9.40
N VAL A 369 -6.51 -14.18 -8.45
CA VAL A 369 -6.42 -13.78 -7.04
C VAL A 369 -5.46 -12.60 -6.85
N VAL A 370 -4.28 -12.65 -7.48
CA VAL A 370 -3.27 -11.57 -7.39
C VAL A 370 -3.83 -10.27 -7.97
N LYS A 371 -4.54 -10.34 -9.10
CA LYS A 371 -5.20 -9.17 -9.69
C LYS A 371 -6.26 -8.60 -8.74
N ALA A 372 -7.19 -9.44 -8.25
CA ALA A 372 -8.24 -9.01 -7.34
C ALA A 372 -7.69 -8.40 -6.05
N TRP A 373 -6.60 -8.95 -5.52
CA TRP A 373 -5.92 -8.41 -4.34
C TRP A 373 -5.28 -7.04 -4.58
N ASN A 374 -4.67 -6.84 -5.75
CA ASN A 374 -4.14 -5.52 -6.12
C ASN A 374 -5.27 -4.50 -6.31
N ASP A 375 -6.36 -4.89 -6.96
CA ASP A 375 -7.52 -4.03 -7.21
C ASP A 375 -8.16 -3.58 -5.88
N ILE A 376 -8.43 -4.51 -4.96
CA ILE A 376 -9.06 -4.19 -3.66
C ILE A 376 -8.16 -3.28 -2.80
N ARG A 377 -6.84 -3.51 -2.81
CA ARG A 377 -5.88 -2.63 -2.13
C ARG A 377 -5.85 -1.22 -2.72
N ASN A 378 -5.80 -1.11 -4.05
CA ASN A 378 -5.74 0.18 -4.72
C ASN A 378 -7.00 1.02 -4.44
N ILE A 379 -8.18 0.38 -4.41
CA ILE A 379 -9.43 1.07 -4.05
C ILE A 379 -9.41 1.53 -2.59
N ALA A 380 -8.95 0.69 -1.66
CA ALA A 380 -8.84 1.06 -0.24
C ALA A 380 -7.86 2.22 -0.01
N ILE A 381 -6.77 2.27 -0.77
CA ILE A 381 -5.80 3.36 -0.75
C ILE A 381 -6.38 4.66 -1.31
N ALA A 382 -7.16 4.58 -2.40
CA ALA A 382 -7.81 5.72 -3.02
C ALA A 382 -8.90 6.35 -2.13
N ASN A 383 -9.41 5.60 -1.15
CA ASN A 383 -10.40 6.05 -0.18
C ASN A 383 -9.77 6.10 1.23
N PRO A 384 -8.91 7.11 1.51
CA PRO A 384 -8.21 7.18 2.78
C PRO A 384 -9.17 7.30 3.95
N ILE A 385 -8.79 6.67 5.06
CA ILE A 385 -9.51 6.78 6.32
C ILE A 385 -9.51 8.27 6.75
N PRO A 386 -10.68 8.87 7.02
CA PRO A 386 -10.75 10.29 7.32
C PRO A 386 -10.05 10.64 8.65
N ASP A 387 -9.46 11.83 8.72
CA ASP A 387 -8.79 12.33 9.94
C ASP A 387 -9.79 12.69 11.05
N GLU A 388 -11.04 13.02 10.66
CA GLU A 388 -12.15 13.28 11.56
C GLU A 388 -13.31 12.32 11.28
N ILE A 389 -14.09 11.99 12.31
CA ILE A 389 -15.30 11.19 12.12
C ILE A 389 -16.32 12.02 11.35
N LYS A 390 -16.58 11.60 10.11
CA LYS A 390 -17.66 12.13 9.28
C LYS A 390 -18.66 11.01 8.98
N PRO A 391 -19.97 11.28 9.05
CA PRO A 391 -20.97 10.29 8.69
C PRO A 391 -20.85 9.98 7.20
N LEU A 392 -20.82 8.69 6.86
CA LEU A 392 -20.85 8.18 5.50
C LEU A 392 -22.11 7.32 5.31
N PRO A 393 -22.82 7.41 4.18
CA PRO A 393 -23.95 6.53 3.92
C PRO A 393 -23.48 5.07 3.81
N ILE A 394 -24.23 4.15 4.42
CA ILE A 394 -24.05 2.70 4.26
C ILE A 394 -24.68 2.31 2.92
N PRO A 395 -23.92 1.70 1.99
CA PRO A 395 -24.48 1.20 0.75
C PRO A 395 -25.61 0.19 1.03
N VAL A 396 -26.69 0.23 0.23
CA VAL A 396 -27.84 -0.67 0.39
C VAL A 396 -27.43 -2.15 0.37
N SER A 397 -26.43 -2.50 -0.45
CA SER A 397 -25.88 -3.85 -0.54
C SER A 397 -25.16 -4.33 0.73
N GLU A 398 -24.84 -3.42 1.64
CA GLU A 398 -24.17 -3.69 2.92
C GLU A 398 -25.10 -3.60 4.13
N LEU A 399 -26.37 -3.26 3.92
CA LEU A 399 -27.35 -3.24 5.00
C LEU A 399 -27.64 -4.68 5.46
N PRO A 400 -27.67 -4.93 6.77
CA PRO A 400 -28.07 -6.22 7.30
C PRO A 400 -29.57 -6.48 7.01
N PRO A 401 -30.04 -7.74 7.07
CA PRO A 401 -31.45 -8.06 6.90
C PRO A 401 -32.34 -7.27 7.86
N GLN A 402 -33.59 -7.00 7.48
CA GLN A 402 -34.55 -6.36 8.38
C GLN A 402 -34.75 -7.22 9.64
N LEU A 403 -35.14 -6.56 10.75
CA LEU A 403 -35.40 -7.26 12.00
C LEU A 403 -36.66 -8.13 11.89
N ASP A 404 -36.62 -9.30 12.52
CA ASP A 404 -37.81 -10.10 12.75
C ASP A 404 -38.82 -9.34 13.62
N ARG A 405 -40.12 -9.63 13.47
CA ARG A 405 -41.21 -8.93 14.18
C ARG A 405 -41.06 -8.86 15.71
N ASN A 406 -40.36 -9.81 16.32
CA ASN A 406 -40.18 -9.90 17.76
C ASN A 406 -38.85 -9.32 18.25
N VAL A 407 -37.99 -8.83 17.36
CA VAL A 407 -36.69 -8.26 17.69
C VAL A 407 -36.82 -6.74 17.78
N VAL A 408 -36.48 -6.20 18.95
CA VAL A 408 -36.50 -4.77 19.24
C VAL A 408 -35.23 -4.09 18.76
N PHE A 409 -34.10 -4.79 18.90
CA PHE A 409 -32.78 -4.24 18.58
C PHE A 409 -31.79 -5.35 18.26
N ARG A 410 -30.90 -5.09 17.31
CA ARG A 410 -29.79 -5.98 16.95
C ARG A 410 -28.49 -5.21 17.00
N GLN A 411 -27.43 -5.87 17.45
CA GLN A 411 -26.05 -5.44 17.30
C GLN A 411 -25.25 -6.56 16.63
N ILE A 412 -24.59 -6.26 15.51
CA ILE A 412 -23.56 -7.10 14.89
C ILE A 412 -22.22 -6.47 15.25
N SER A 413 -21.39 -7.18 16.02
CA SER A 413 -20.02 -6.77 16.32
C SER A 413 -19.03 -7.60 15.51
N SER A 414 -18.09 -6.95 14.83
CA SER A 414 -17.07 -7.60 14.01
C SER A 414 -15.74 -6.88 14.18
N GLY A 415 -14.66 -7.65 14.37
CA GLY A 415 -13.29 -7.12 14.43
C GLY A 415 -12.50 -7.57 15.65
N GLY A 416 -11.53 -6.75 16.06
CA GLY A 416 -10.52 -7.08 17.08
C GLY A 416 -9.50 -8.15 16.64
N PHE A 417 -8.42 -8.38 17.39
CA PHE A 417 -7.39 -9.37 17.03
C PHE A 417 -7.90 -10.81 16.79
N ILE A 418 -9.03 -11.21 17.40
CA ILE A 418 -9.58 -12.57 17.30
C ILE A 418 -10.52 -12.74 16.08
N GLY A 419 -11.10 -11.64 15.57
CA GLY A 419 -11.86 -11.66 14.31
C GLY A 419 -13.17 -12.44 14.32
N LYS A 420 -13.81 -12.52 15.48
CA LYS A 420 -15.10 -13.17 15.59
C LYS A 420 -16.20 -12.15 15.32
N THR A 421 -17.18 -12.55 14.51
CA THR A 421 -18.40 -11.79 14.32
C THR A 421 -19.49 -12.37 15.22
N TYR A 422 -20.10 -11.53 16.03
CA TYR A 422 -21.22 -11.89 16.90
C TYR A 422 -22.43 -11.07 16.53
N GLU A 423 -23.59 -11.72 16.56
CA GLU A 423 -24.88 -11.05 16.53
C GLU A 423 -25.51 -11.13 17.92
N THR A 424 -25.99 -10.00 18.41
CA THR A 424 -26.72 -9.90 19.67
C THR A 424 -28.07 -9.25 19.42
N ILE A 425 -29.15 -9.97 19.69
CA ILE A 425 -30.54 -9.52 19.49
C ILE A 425 -31.26 -9.39 20.82
N LEU A 426 -32.03 -8.33 20.99
CA LEU A 426 -32.97 -8.12 22.09
C LEU A 426 -34.38 -8.34 21.59
N LEU A 427 -35.09 -9.31 22.17
CA LEU A 427 -36.48 -9.61 21.87
C LEU A 427 -37.43 -8.76 22.72
N ASN A 428 -38.66 -8.58 22.22
CA ASN A 428 -39.74 -7.87 22.91
C ASN A 428 -40.12 -8.52 24.26
N ASP A 429 -39.95 -9.83 24.40
CA ASP A 429 -40.17 -10.58 25.65
C ASP A 429 -39.02 -10.45 26.67
N GLY A 430 -37.98 -9.68 26.32
CA GLY A 430 -36.82 -9.41 27.18
C GLY A 430 -35.71 -10.45 27.08
N ARG A 431 -35.82 -11.46 26.23
CA ARG A 431 -34.68 -12.34 25.93
C ARG A 431 -33.61 -11.56 25.17
N LEU A 432 -32.38 -11.61 25.66
CA LEU A 432 -31.19 -11.12 24.99
C LEU A 432 -30.40 -12.34 24.52
N VAL A 433 -30.22 -12.50 23.21
CA VAL A 433 -29.56 -13.67 22.62
C VAL A 433 -28.33 -13.20 21.88
N GLN A 434 -27.18 -13.76 22.20
CA GLN A 434 -25.95 -13.60 21.43
C GLN A 434 -25.56 -14.92 20.81
N TYR A 435 -25.12 -14.90 19.55
CA TYR A 435 -24.55 -16.05 18.88
C TYR A 435 -23.45 -15.61 17.92
N ARG A 436 -22.57 -16.54 17.56
CA ARG A 436 -21.49 -16.31 16.63
C ARG A 436 -22.03 -16.48 15.20
N ILE A 437 -21.65 -15.58 14.30
CA ILE A 437 -21.99 -15.70 12.88
C ILE A 437 -20.88 -16.51 12.18
N GLY A 438 -21.27 -17.50 11.38
CA GLY A 438 -20.35 -18.21 10.48
C GLY A 438 -19.76 -19.51 11.01
N ASP A 439 -20.22 -20.02 12.16
CA ASP A 439 -20.04 -21.42 12.53
C ASP A 439 -21.34 -22.19 12.29
N ALA A 440 -21.26 -23.31 11.56
CA ALA A 440 -22.44 -24.12 11.18
C ALA A 440 -23.18 -24.77 12.38
N ASN A 441 -22.76 -24.49 13.62
CA ASN A 441 -23.18 -25.18 14.84
C ASN A 441 -23.65 -24.26 15.98
N ASP A 442 -23.85 -22.95 15.76
CA ASP A 442 -24.26 -22.00 16.82
C ASP A 442 -23.44 -22.14 18.12
N SER A 443 -22.14 -22.43 17.98
CA SER A 443 -21.30 -23.02 19.03
C SER A 443 -21.14 -22.15 20.28
N GLU A 444 -21.43 -20.85 20.16
CA GLU A 444 -21.27 -19.85 21.22
C GLU A 444 -22.57 -19.09 21.48
N ARG A 445 -23.72 -19.78 21.50
CA ARG A 445 -25.01 -19.17 21.85
C ARG A 445 -25.11 -18.88 23.35
N ARG A 446 -25.41 -17.63 23.70
CA ARG A 446 -25.67 -17.17 25.06
C ARG A 446 -27.04 -16.51 25.12
N VAL A 447 -27.77 -16.76 26.21
CA VAL A 447 -29.12 -16.22 26.41
C VAL A 447 -29.21 -15.62 27.81
N TRP A 448 -29.67 -14.38 27.88
CA TRP A 448 -29.96 -13.67 29.12
C TRP A 448 -31.41 -13.16 29.11
N ARG A 449 -31.86 -12.72 30.29
CA ARG A 449 -33.21 -12.16 30.45
C ARG A 449 -33.13 -10.76 31.04
N VAL A 450 -33.63 -9.81 30.28
CA VAL A 450 -33.79 -8.40 30.62
C VAL A 450 -35.21 -8.19 31.13
N SER A 451 -35.40 -7.36 32.15
CA SER A 451 -36.74 -7.07 32.65
C SER A 451 -37.57 -6.32 31.59
N GLN A 452 -38.87 -6.57 31.57
CA GLN A 452 -39.81 -5.88 30.67
C GLN A 452 -39.83 -4.36 30.85
N GLN A 453 -39.50 -3.88 32.04
CA GLN A 453 -39.33 -2.45 32.30
C GLN A 453 -38.10 -1.90 31.56
N LYS A 454 -36.94 -2.56 31.67
CA LYS A 454 -35.71 -2.14 30.98
C LYS A 454 -35.83 -2.20 29.46
N VAL A 455 -36.58 -3.16 28.90
CA VAL A 455 -36.87 -3.20 27.46
C VAL A 455 -37.64 -1.95 27.04
N ARG A 456 -38.70 -1.58 27.78
CA ARG A 456 -39.49 -0.37 27.52
C ARG A 456 -38.68 0.91 27.68
N GLU A 457 -37.86 1.00 28.72
CA GLU A 457 -36.93 2.13 28.93
C GLU A 457 -35.97 2.28 27.75
N PHE A 458 -35.41 1.18 27.25
CA PHE A 458 -34.51 1.22 26.09
C PHE A 458 -35.23 1.63 24.80
N GLN A 459 -36.44 1.11 24.56
CA GLN A 459 -37.27 1.57 23.44
C GLN A 459 -37.58 3.07 23.53
N GLN A 460 -37.76 3.60 24.73
CA GLN A 460 -37.96 5.03 24.96
C GLN A 460 -36.68 5.83 24.64
N VAL A 461 -35.49 5.33 25.03
CA VAL A 461 -34.20 5.95 24.67
C VAL A 461 -34.04 6.10 23.15
N LEU A 462 -34.42 5.07 22.37
CA LEU A 462 -34.36 5.12 20.90
C LEU A 462 -35.24 6.26 20.32
N LYS A 463 -36.43 6.48 20.91
CA LYS A 463 -37.36 7.54 20.51
C LYS A 463 -36.89 8.92 20.95
N ASP A 464 -36.56 9.08 22.23
CA ASP A 464 -36.19 10.37 22.84
C ASP A 464 -34.93 10.96 22.20
N HIS A 465 -33.99 10.09 21.80
CA HIS A 465 -32.76 10.50 21.14
C HIS A 465 -32.85 10.48 19.62
N ARG A 466 -34.05 10.33 19.03
CA ARG A 466 -34.27 10.40 17.58
C ARG A 466 -33.30 9.51 16.80
N PHE A 467 -33.20 8.24 17.19
CA PHE A 467 -32.25 7.30 16.59
C PHE A 467 -32.43 7.18 15.06
N ASN A 468 -33.66 7.35 14.57
CA ASN A 468 -34.03 7.41 13.16
C ASN A 468 -33.34 8.50 12.34
N GLU A 469 -32.83 9.58 12.94
CA GLU A 469 -32.03 10.58 12.22
C GLU A 469 -30.68 10.03 11.74
N LEU A 470 -30.27 8.89 12.27
CA LEU A 470 -28.99 8.25 11.94
C LEU A 470 -29.16 7.13 10.90
N GLU A 471 -30.34 7.03 10.27
CA GLU A 471 -30.64 5.94 9.35
C GLU A 471 -29.59 5.82 8.24
N ASN A 472 -29.04 4.62 8.12
CA ASN A 472 -28.06 4.22 7.13
C ASN A 472 -26.76 5.05 7.19
N LEU A 473 -26.37 5.53 8.37
CA LEU A 473 -25.11 6.24 8.58
C LEU A 473 -24.03 5.34 9.20
N SER A 474 -22.82 5.46 8.68
CA SER A 474 -21.59 4.83 9.17
C SER A 474 -20.62 5.89 9.68
N TYR A 475 -20.07 5.64 10.86
CA TYR A 475 -19.02 6.42 11.51
C TYR A 475 -17.73 5.57 11.48
N PRO A 476 -16.91 5.69 10.42
CA PRO A 476 -15.67 4.92 10.30
C PRO A 476 -14.67 5.34 11.37
N ALA A 477 -13.72 4.47 11.71
CA ALA A 477 -12.62 4.84 12.59
C ALA A 477 -11.75 5.90 11.91
N THR A 478 -11.05 6.71 12.69
CA THR A 478 -10.10 7.70 12.16
C THR A 478 -8.73 7.09 11.93
N LYS A 479 -7.89 7.81 11.19
CA LYS A 479 -6.50 7.43 10.92
C LYS A 479 -5.75 7.05 12.21
N GLY A 480 -4.90 6.01 12.13
CA GLY A 480 -4.08 5.50 13.25
C GLY A 480 -4.77 4.43 14.11
N SER A 481 -6.06 4.19 13.92
CA SER A 481 -6.78 3.13 14.64
C SER A 481 -6.57 1.77 13.98
N ALA A 482 -5.70 0.94 14.56
CA ALA A 482 -5.37 -0.39 14.04
C ALA A 482 -6.10 -1.55 14.76
N ASP A 483 -6.53 -1.37 16.01
CA ASP A 483 -7.29 -2.36 16.77
C ASP A 483 -8.59 -1.73 17.27
N TYR A 484 -9.71 -2.11 16.65
CA TYR A 484 -11.04 -1.69 17.03
C TYR A 484 -12.07 -2.73 16.62
N ILE A 485 -13.21 -2.70 17.28
CA ILE A 485 -14.38 -3.49 16.93
C ILE A 485 -15.37 -2.57 16.23
N THR A 486 -15.87 -3.02 15.08
CA THR A 486 -16.98 -2.37 14.37
C THR A 486 -18.30 -2.92 14.88
N TYR A 487 -19.25 -2.03 15.16
CA TYR A 487 -20.60 -2.35 15.58
C TYR A 487 -21.59 -1.84 14.53
N THR A 488 -22.42 -2.72 14.01
CA THR A 488 -23.61 -2.35 13.23
C THR A 488 -24.83 -2.60 14.09
N VAL A 489 -25.54 -1.54 14.45
CA VAL A 489 -26.75 -1.59 15.28
C VAL A 489 -27.99 -1.31 14.43
N THR A 490 -29.06 -2.05 14.67
CA THR A 490 -30.31 -1.95 13.92
C THR A 490 -31.50 -1.89 14.87
N SER A 491 -32.39 -0.91 14.67
CA SER A 491 -33.77 -0.85 15.21
C SER A 491 -34.77 -1.17 14.09
N ASN A 492 -36.07 -0.97 14.33
CA ASN A 492 -37.12 -1.22 13.34
C ASN A 492 -36.98 -0.38 12.05
N ASP A 493 -36.43 0.82 12.14
CA ASP A 493 -36.38 1.83 11.07
C ASP A 493 -34.98 2.42 10.84
N THR A 494 -33.98 2.01 11.64
CA THR A 494 -32.66 2.64 11.64
C THR A 494 -31.58 1.59 11.62
N THR A 495 -30.60 1.74 10.74
CA THR A 495 -29.31 1.03 10.86
C THR A 495 -28.16 2.03 10.94
N VAL A 496 -27.28 1.85 11.93
CA VAL A 496 -26.08 2.66 12.13
C VAL A 496 -24.86 1.78 12.28
N ARG A 497 -23.73 2.20 11.73
CA ARG A 497 -22.42 1.56 11.94
C ARG A 497 -21.47 2.50 12.68
N TYR A 498 -20.76 2.00 13.67
CA TYR A 498 -19.74 2.75 14.42
C TYR A 498 -18.62 1.82 14.91
N ASN A 499 -17.62 2.36 15.60
CA ASN A 499 -16.50 1.60 16.18
C ASN A 499 -16.24 2.01 17.63
N ASP A 500 -15.63 1.13 18.43
CA ASP A 500 -15.34 1.38 19.85
C ASP A 500 -14.36 2.53 20.09
N VAL A 501 -13.28 2.63 19.31
CA VAL A 501 -12.28 3.71 19.47
C VAL A 501 -12.84 5.11 19.23
N SER A 502 -13.92 5.21 18.45
CA SER A 502 -14.59 6.46 18.12
C SER A 502 -15.75 6.82 19.04
N GLN A 503 -16.11 5.98 20.03
CA GLN A 503 -17.37 6.13 20.80
C GLN A 503 -17.57 7.52 21.40
N ASN A 504 -16.51 8.14 21.93
CA ASN A 504 -16.57 9.46 22.56
C ASN A 504 -16.81 10.62 21.57
N ASN A 505 -16.56 10.37 20.28
CA ASN A 505 -16.63 11.35 19.21
C ASN A 505 -17.87 11.13 18.30
N LEU A 506 -18.74 10.19 18.66
CA LEU A 506 -20.00 9.96 17.96
C LEU A 506 -21.01 11.09 18.21
N PRO A 507 -22.05 11.26 17.38
CA PRO A 507 -23.16 12.17 17.68
C PRO A 507 -23.84 11.85 19.02
N LYS A 508 -24.32 12.89 19.73
CA LYS A 508 -24.88 12.75 21.10
C LYS A 508 -26.05 11.78 21.17
N ASN A 509 -26.90 11.75 20.14
CA ASN A 509 -27.99 10.78 20.04
C ASN A 509 -27.47 9.34 19.98
N LEU A 510 -26.46 9.07 19.15
CA LEU A 510 -25.84 7.74 19.07
C LEU A 510 -25.16 7.36 20.39
N GLN A 511 -24.43 8.28 21.02
CA GLN A 511 -23.78 8.02 22.31
C GLN A 511 -24.77 7.58 23.39
N ALA A 512 -25.94 8.24 23.47
CA ALA A 512 -26.99 7.89 24.43
C ALA A 512 -27.54 6.48 24.18
N VAL A 513 -27.80 6.13 22.93
CA VAL A 513 -28.27 4.78 22.53
C VAL A 513 -27.22 3.72 22.86
N VAL A 514 -25.95 3.94 22.51
CA VAL A 514 -24.84 3.02 22.80
C VAL A 514 -24.66 2.84 24.30
N LYS A 515 -24.75 3.92 25.09
CA LYS A 515 -24.66 3.86 26.55
C LYS A 515 -25.79 3.02 27.15
N ALA A 516 -27.03 3.25 26.74
CA ALA A 516 -28.19 2.48 27.23
C ALA A 516 -28.11 1.00 26.81
N TRP A 517 -27.67 0.72 25.58
CA TRP A 517 -27.45 -0.64 25.10
C TRP A 517 -26.37 -1.38 25.90
N ASN A 518 -25.26 -0.71 26.19
CA ASN A 518 -24.20 -1.28 27.03
C ASN A 518 -24.65 -1.55 28.46
N GLN A 519 -25.59 -0.76 29.02
CA GLN A 519 -26.17 -1.04 30.34
C GLN A 519 -27.04 -2.31 30.33
N ILE A 520 -27.79 -2.56 29.26
CA ILE A 520 -28.56 -3.80 29.09
C ILE A 520 -27.62 -5.00 29.03
N ARG A 521 -26.52 -4.89 28.30
CA ARG A 521 -25.52 -5.96 28.16
C ARG A 521 -24.74 -6.22 29.46
N LYS A 522 -24.26 -5.17 30.13
CA LYS A 522 -23.44 -5.27 31.34
C LYS A 522 -24.17 -5.83 32.55
N SER A 523 -25.50 -5.82 32.58
CA SER A 523 -26.22 -6.42 33.71
C SER A 523 -26.02 -7.94 33.85
N TYR A 524 -25.32 -8.59 32.91
CA TYR A 524 -25.16 -10.04 32.89
C TYR A 524 -23.80 -10.53 32.31
N GLU A 525 -22.83 -9.63 32.14
CA GLU A 525 -21.38 -9.92 31.99
C GLU A 525 -20.74 -9.88 33.38
#